data_AF-A0A6N7BL43-F1
#
_entry.id   AF-A0A6N7BL43-F1
#
_cell.length_a   1.000
_cell.length_b   1.000
_cell.length_c   1.000
_cell.angle_alpha   90.00
_cell.angle_beta   90.00
_cell.angle_gamma   90.00
#
_symmetry.space_group_name_H-M   'P 1'
#
loop_
_entity.id
_entity.type
_entity.pdbx_description
1 polymer ?
#
loop_
_entity_poly.entity_id
_entity_poly.type
_entity_poly.pdbx_seq_one_letter_code
_entity_poly.pdbx_strand_id
1 'polypeptide(L)'
;MKIKFLVIILGLISVSTMTAQNQVSLLEMDKVKEYLTLSDKQYKTINTLLGQIKGILEEDKKIISGLKERFKNGDEPGFFEKIKVKRGRDNRVDKIEDLLEEIEDQLNDEQKVKFAKMNKPELKELKKEEIFGK
;
A
#
# COMPACT_ATOMS: atom_id res chain seq x y z
N MET A 1 4.12 -67.28 11.26
CA MET A 1 3.03 -66.26 11.19
C MET A 1 3.61 -64.91 11.56
N LYS A 2 3.23 -63.72 11.07
CA LYS A 2 2.45 -63.19 9.93
C LYS A 2 2.64 -61.66 10.06
N ILE A 3 3.09 -60.98 9.00
CA ILE A 3 2.72 -59.60 8.56
C ILE A 3 3.03 -58.44 9.54
N LYS A 4 4.11 -57.66 9.32
CA LYS A 4 4.14 -56.32 8.66
C LYS A 4 3.16 -55.28 9.26
N PHE A 5 3.65 -54.16 9.78
CA PHE A 5 3.27 -52.82 9.29
C PHE A 5 4.30 -51.76 9.70
N LEU A 6 4.86 -51.16 8.67
CA LEU A 6 5.65 -49.94 8.63
C LEU A 6 4.62 -48.82 8.46
N VAL A 7 4.53 -47.83 9.35
CA VAL A 7 3.85 -46.57 9.06
C VAL A 7 4.81 -45.44 9.32
N ILE A 8 5.31 -44.95 8.20
CA ILE A 8 6.11 -43.77 7.96
C ILE A 8 5.26 -42.56 8.39
N ILE A 9 5.69 -41.80 9.39
CA ILE A 9 5.17 -40.46 9.64
C ILE A 9 5.95 -39.49 8.74
N LEU A 10 5.57 -39.48 7.46
CA LEU A 10 5.76 -38.38 6.53
C LEU A 10 4.41 -37.67 6.47
N GLY A 11 4.30 -36.52 7.14
CA GLY A 11 3.04 -35.81 7.24
C GLY A 11 3.21 -34.38 7.72
N LEU A 12 3.72 -33.54 6.81
CA LEU A 12 3.47 -32.10 6.75
C LEU A 12 3.65 -31.28 8.04
N ILE A 13 4.88 -30.91 8.37
CA ILE A 13 5.15 -29.62 9.02
C ILE A 13 6.37 -28.99 8.36
N SER A 14 6.18 -28.52 7.14
CA SER A 14 6.99 -27.43 6.60
C SER A 14 5.99 -26.46 6.00
N VAL A 15 5.26 -25.81 6.89
CA VAL A 15 4.49 -24.61 6.58
C VAL A 15 5.50 -23.59 6.08
N SER A 16 5.55 -23.50 4.75
CA SER A 16 6.05 -22.39 3.94
C SER A 16 6.94 -21.42 4.71
N THR A 17 8.24 -21.52 4.46
CA THR A 17 9.13 -20.36 4.53
C THR A 17 8.45 -19.21 3.77
N MET A 18 7.83 -18.29 4.50
CA MET A 18 7.41 -17.00 3.95
C MET A 18 8.71 -16.26 3.63
N THR A 19 9.26 -16.55 2.46
CA THR A 19 10.35 -15.80 1.89
C THR A 19 9.80 -14.40 1.64
N ALA A 20 10.33 -13.42 2.38
CA ALA A 20 10.15 -11.98 2.18
C ALA A 20 10.73 -11.49 0.83
N GLN A 21 10.76 -12.35 -0.17
CA GLN A 21 11.47 -12.17 -1.43
C GLN A 21 10.39 -12.10 -2.52
N ASN A 22 10.04 -10.86 -2.89
CA ASN A 22 9.10 -10.44 -3.95
C ASN A 22 7.61 -10.35 -3.57
N GLN A 23 7.27 -9.55 -2.55
CA GLN A 23 5.90 -8.99 -2.51
C GLN A 23 5.72 -8.02 -3.70
N VAL A 24 4.75 -8.31 -4.57
CA VAL A 24 4.42 -7.45 -5.70
C VAL A 24 3.86 -6.13 -5.17
N SER A 25 4.41 -5.01 -5.64
CA SER A 25 3.91 -3.68 -5.30
C SER A 25 2.74 -3.32 -6.19
N LEU A 26 1.67 -2.78 -5.59
CA LEU A 26 0.50 -2.31 -6.33
C LEU A 26 0.84 -1.14 -7.28
N LEU A 27 1.98 -0.47 -7.08
CA LEU A 27 2.43 0.61 -7.98
C LEU A 27 3.06 0.11 -9.29
N GLU A 28 3.40 -1.18 -9.39
CA GLU A 28 4.07 -1.81 -10.54
C GLU A 28 3.04 -2.51 -11.46
N MET A 29 2.22 -1.75 -12.19
CA MET A 29 1.02 -2.30 -12.83
C MET A 29 1.20 -3.48 -13.78
N ASP A 30 2.31 -3.56 -14.51
CA ASP A 30 2.57 -4.71 -15.39
C ASP A 30 2.69 -6.00 -14.57
N LYS A 31 3.38 -5.95 -13.43
CA LYS A 31 3.49 -7.10 -12.50
C LYS A 31 2.18 -7.38 -11.80
N VAL A 32 1.39 -6.35 -11.47
CA VAL A 32 0.05 -6.52 -10.88
C VAL A 32 -0.88 -7.25 -11.84
N LYS A 33 -0.86 -6.88 -13.13
CA LYS A 33 -1.66 -7.52 -14.18
C LYS A 33 -1.38 -9.01 -14.25
N GLU A 34 -0.10 -9.38 -14.26
CA GLU A 34 0.35 -10.77 -14.31
C GLU A 34 0.01 -11.51 -13.02
N TYR A 35 0.37 -10.94 -11.87
CA TYR A 35 0.22 -11.56 -10.54
C TYR A 35 -1.23 -11.84 -10.16
N LEU A 36 -2.13 -10.88 -10.42
CA LEU A 36 -3.57 -11.03 -10.18
C LEU A 36 -4.31 -11.63 -11.38
N THR A 37 -3.62 -11.86 -12.50
CA THR A 37 -4.23 -12.37 -13.74
C THR A 37 -5.44 -11.51 -14.14
N LEU A 38 -5.25 -10.18 -14.15
CA LEU A 38 -6.34 -9.24 -14.39
C LEU A 38 -6.85 -9.34 -15.84
N SER A 39 -8.17 -9.31 -15.99
CA SER A 39 -8.77 -9.02 -17.31
C SER A 39 -8.41 -7.62 -17.77
N ASP A 40 -8.48 -7.34 -19.07
CA ASP A 40 -8.19 -6.00 -19.60
C ASP A 40 -9.12 -4.92 -19.03
N LYS A 41 -10.37 -5.30 -18.72
CA LYS A 41 -11.34 -4.41 -18.07
C LYS A 41 -10.88 -4.06 -16.64
N GLN A 42 -10.56 -5.07 -15.83
CA GLN A 42 -10.04 -4.85 -14.46
C GLN A 42 -8.75 -4.04 -14.49
N TYR A 43 -7.81 -4.40 -15.37
CA TYR A 43 -6.55 -3.69 -15.53
C TYR A 43 -6.76 -2.20 -15.81
N LYS A 44 -7.65 -1.86 -16.75
CA LYS A 44 -7.95 -0.48 -17.10
C LYS A 44 -8.51 0.29 -15.91
N THR A 45 -9.52 -0.26 -15.22
CA THR A 45 -10.13 0.38 -14.05
C THR A 45 -9.12 0.57 -12.91
N ILE A 46 -8.40 -0.49 -12.54
CA ILE A 46 -7.42 -0.47 -11.45
C ILE A 46 -6.28 0.50 -11.77
N ASN A 47 -5.80 0.55 -13.01
CA ASN A 47 -4.76 1.50 -13.41
C ASN A 47 -5.23 2.96 -13.30
N THR A 48 -6.49 3.25 -13.58
CA THR A 48 -7.07 4.59 -13.37
C THR A 48 -7.11 4.96 -11.88
N LEU A 49 -7.62 4.06 -11.02
CA LEU A 49 -7.67 4.28 -9.56
C LEU A 49 -6.26 4.47 -8.98
N LEU A 50 -5.28 3.69 -9.45
CA LEU A 50 -3.89 3.86 -9.04
C LEU A 50 -3.26 5.16 -9.54
N GLY A 51 -3.70 5.66 -10.70
CA GLY A 51 -3.32 6.99 -11.16
C GLY A 51 -3.76 8.07 -10.17
N GLN A 52 -4.96 7.95 -9.59
CA GLN A 52 -5.46 8.86 -8.56
C GLN A 52 -4.65 8.74 -7.27
N ILE A 53 -4.37 7.52 -6.80
CA ILE A 53 -3.50 7.29 -5.63
C ILE A 53 -2.13 7.93 -5.85
N LYS A 54 -1.49 7.71 -7.00
CA LYS A 54 -0.19 8.33 -7.34
C LYS A 54 -0.26 9.86 -7.30
N GLY A 55 -1.33 10.45 -7.82
CA GLY A 55 -1.57 11.90 -7.74
C GLY A 55 -1.64 12.40 -6.30
N ILE A 56 -2.36 11.71 -5.42
CA ILE A 56 -2.45 12.04 -3.99
C ILE A 56 -1.08 11.98 -3.31
N LEU A 57 -0.31 10.91 -3.57
CA LEU A 57 1.04 10.76 -3.02
C LEU A 57 1.99 11.88 -3.48
N GLU A 58 1.92 12.27 -4.74
CA GLU A 58 2.73 13.35 -5.29
C GLU A 58 2.34 14.73 -4.72
N GLU A 59 1.04 15.01 -4.60
CA GLU A 59 0.53 16.24 -3.99
C GLU A 59 1.02 16.36 -2.54
N ASP A 60 0.84 15.28 -1.77
CA ASP A 60 1.28 15.23 -0.39
C ASP A 60 2.80 15.45 -0.26
N LYS A 61 3.60 14.77 -1.10
CA LYS A 61 5.05 14.97 -1.15
C LYS A 61 5.43 16.42 -1.43
N LYS A 62 4.72 17.11 -2.33
CA LYS A 62 4.94 18.54 -2.63
C LYS A 62 4.64 19.41 -1.41
N ILE A 63 3.52 19.18 -0.73
CA ILE A 63 3.14 19.93 0.49
C ILE A 63 4.22 19.80 1.57
N ILE A 64 4.65 18.56 1.87
CA ILE A 64 5.65 18.32 2.92
C ILE A 64 7.02 18.87 2.54
N SER A 65 7.40 18.79 1.26
CA SER A 65 8.66 19.37 0.78
C SER A 65 8.65 20.90 0.91
N GLY A 66 7.54 21.56 0.56
CA GLY A 66 7.38 23.00 0.75
C GLY A 66 7.44 23.41 2.22
N LEU A 67 6.82 22.63 3.12
CA LEU A 67 6.90 22.87 4.56
C LEU A 67 8.35 22.79 5.07
N LYS A 68 9.09 21.75 4.65
CA LYS A 68 10.50 21.54 4.99
C LYS A 68 11.39 22.68 4.47
N GLU A 69 11.11 23.20 3.29
CA GLU A 69 11.83 24.35 2.72
C GLU A 69 11.59 25.62 3.52
N ARG A 70 10.33 25.89 3.89
CA ARG A 70 9.96 27.02 4.74
C ARG A 70 10.65 26.99 6.10
N PHE A 71 10.71 25.83 6.75
CA PHE A 71 11.49 25.63 7.98
C PHE A 71 12.97 25.96 7.80
N LYS A 72 13.60 25.49 6.72
CA LYS A 72 15.02 25.77 6.44
C LYS A 72 15.29 27.27 6.24
N ASN A 73 14.31 28.00 5.70
CA ASN A 73 14.43 29.43 5.41
C ASN A 73 14.02 30.32 6.61
N GLY A 74 13.68 29.74 7.76
CA GLY A 74 13.22 30.49 8.95
C GLY A 74 11.80 31.05 8.82
N ASP A 75 11.08 30.72 7.76
CA ASP A 75 9.67 31.09 7.53
C ASP A 75 8.76 30.00 8.13
N GLU A 76 8.79 29.87 9.46
CA GLU A 76 8.06 28.80 10.13
C GLU A 76 6.53 28.94 9.93
N PRO A 77 5.86 27.90 9.41
CA PRO A 77 4.40 27.88 9.28
C PRO A 77 3.70 28.13 10.62
N GLY A 78 2.63 28.93 10.60
CA GLY A 78 1.84 29.20 11.79
C GLY A 78 1.15 27.93 12.33
N PHE A 79 0.76 27.93 13.61
CA PHE A 79 0.10 26.78 14.25
C PHE A 79 -1.11 26.27 13.46
N PHE A 80 -2.01 27.17 13.04
CA PHE A 80 -3.20 26.78 12.26
C PHE A 80 -2.87 26.20 10.88
N GLU A 81 -1.78 26.66 10.26
CA GLU A 81 -1.32 26.13 8.98
C GLU A 81 -0.83 24.69 9.14
N LYS A 82 -0.05 24.42 10.19
CA LYS A 82 0.40 23.07 10.57
C LYS A 82 -0.77 22.13 10.83
N ILE A 83 -1.79 22.59 11.55
CA ILE A 83 -3.02 21.80 11.78
C ILE A 83 -3.76 21.53 10.47
N LYS A 84 -3.83 22.51 9.56
CA LYS A 84 -4.44 22.33 8.24
C LYS A 84 -3.68 21.29 7.40
N VAL A 85 -2.35 21.31 7.44
CA VAL A 85 -1.51 20.31 6.75
C VAL A 85 -1.75 18.92 7.32
N LYS A 86 -1.79 18.77 8.65
CA LYS A 86 -2.09 17.49 9.30
C LYS A 86 -3.45 16.95 8.88
N ARG A 87 -4.52 17.74 9.08
CA ARG A 87 -5.89 17.33 8.70
C ARG A 87 -6.01 17.04 7.21
N GLY A 88 -5.34 17.83 6.38
CA GLY A 88 -5.29 17.59 4.95
C GLY A 88 -4.65 16.26 4.59
N ARG A 89 -3.62 15.83 5.33
CA ARG A 89 -3.02 14.51 5.15
C ARG A 89 -3.94 13.40 5.65
N ASP A 90 -4.54 13.56 6.83
CA ASP A 90 -5.49 12.58 7.37
C ASP A 90 -6.59 12.31 6.30
N ASN A 91 -7.18 13.37 5.72
CA ASN A 91 -8.14 13.23 4.63
C ASN A 91 -7.59 12.58 3.34
N ARG A 92 -6.27 12.68 3.08
CA ARG A 92 -5.62 12.02 1.93
C ARG A 92 -5.36 10.54 2.20
N VAL A 93 -5.11 10.17 3.46
CA VAL A 93 -5.02 8.77 3.91
C VAL A 93 -6.36 8.10 3.66
N ASP A 94 -7.45 8.67 4.18
CA ASP A 94 -8.82 8.14 4.01
C ASP A 94 -9.15 7.92 2.53
N LYS A 95 -8.85 8.92 1.68
CA LYS A 95 -9.05 8.78 0.22
C LYS A 95 -8.23 7.67 -0.42
N ILE A 96 -7.01 7.41 0.05
CA ILE A 96 -6.21 6.30 -0.48
C ILE A 96 -6.84 4.98 -0.04
N GLU A 97 -7.33 4.87 1.20
CA GLU A 97 -8.03 3.69 1.70
C GLU A 97 -9.31 3.42 0.89
N ASP A 98 -10.14 4.44 0.65
CA ASP A 98 -11.33 4.35 -0.20
C ASP A 98 -10.98 3.83 -1.61
N LEU A 99 -9.93 4.38 -2.23
CA LEU A 99 -9.48 3.94 -3.55
C LEU A 99 -8.92 2.51 -3.55
N LEU A 100 -8.31 2.06 -2.45
CA LEU A 100 -7.83 0.70 -2.31
C LEU A 100 -9.00 -0.29 -2.14
N GLU A 101 -10.05 0.10 -1.43
CA GLU A 101 -11.29 -0.67 -1.32
C GLU A 101 -11.99 -0.76 -2.69
N GLU A 102 -12.09 0.34 -3.43
CA GLU A 102 -12.63 0.33 -4.80
C GLU A 102 -11.83 -0.58 -5.74
N ILE A 103 -10.50 -0.65 -5.60
CA ILE A 103 -9.65 -1.58 -6.33
C ILE A 103 -9.98 -3.02 -5.94
N GLU A 104 -10.11 -3.29 -4.64
CA GLU A 104 -10.43 -4.63 -4.12
C GLU A 104 -11.80 -5.11 -4.62
N ASP A 105 -12.79 -4.23 -4.74
CA ASP A 105 -14.12 -4.54 -5.27
C ASP A 105 -14.14 -4.92 -6.76
N GLN A 106 -13.09 -4.58 -7.51
CA GLN A 106 -12.94 -5.06 -8.88
C GLN A 106 -12.45 -6.51 -8.97
N LEU A 107 -12.01 -7.10 -7.85
CA LEU A 107 -11.37 -8.41 -7.81
C LEU A 107 -12.34 -9.52 -7.41
N ASN A 108 -12.14 -10.72 -7.96
CA ASN A 108 -12.80 -11.92 -7.47
C ASN A 108 -12.11 -12.48 -6.22
N ASP A 109 -12.73 -13.46 -5.56
CA ASP A 109 -12.24 -14.00 -4.28
C ASP A 109 -10.79 -14.52 -4.34
N GLU A 110 -10.39 -15.20 -5.43
CA GLU A 110 -9.02 -15.69 -5.59
C GLU A 110 -8.02 -14.53 -5.72
N GLN A 111 -8.40 -13.50 -6.47
CA GLN A 111 -7.61 -12.29 -6.64
C GLN A 111 -7.50 -11.49 -5.34
N LYS A 112 -8.56 -11.40 -4.54
CA LYS A 112 -8.54 -10.73 -3.22
C LYS A 112 -7.53 -11.36 -2.27
N VAL A 113 -7.43 -12.69 -2.25
CA VAL A 113 -6.41 -13.40 -1.43
C VAL A 113 -4.98 -13.04 -1.85
N LYS A 114 -4.73 -12.85 -3.15
CA LYS A 114 -3.42 -12.41 -3.67
C LYS A 114 -3.19 -10.93 -3.37
N PHE A 115 -4.20 -10.09 -3.56
CA PHE A 115 -4.18 -8.66 -3.30
C PHE A 115 -3.90 -8.32 -1.83
N ALA A 116 -4.43 -9.10 -0.89
CA ALA A 116 -4.13 -8.95 0.54
C ALA A 116 -2.63 -9.07 0.86
N LYS A 117 -1.87 -9.85 0.07
CA LYS A 117 -0.44 -10.10 0.26
C LYS A 117 0.46 -9.08 -0.46
N MET A 118 -0.11 -8.21 -1.29
CA MET A 118 0.63 -7.20 -2.04
C MET A 118 1.03 -6.02 -1.15
N ASN A 119 2.13 -5.35 -1.54
CA ASN A 119 2.52 -4.09 -0.92
C ASN A 119 1.64 -2.96 -1.46
N LYS A 120 0.87 -2.32 -0.57
CA LYS A 120 -0.06 -1.24 -0.91
C LYS A 120 0.60 0.12 -0.68
N PRO A 121 0.38 1.11 -1.57
CA PRO A 121 0.79 2.47 -1.29
C PRO A 121 0.04 3.00 -0.06
N GLU A 122 0.78 3.63 0.84
CA GLU A 122 0.23 4.26 2.04
C GLU A 122 0.92 5.61 2.30
N LEU A 123 0.18 6.55 2.89
CA LEU A 123 0.76 7.73 3.49
C LEU A 123 0.99 7.45 4.97
N LYS A 124 2.24 7.25 5.35
CA LYS A 124 2.60 7.11 6.78
C LYS A 124 2.18 8.35 7.55
N GLU A 125 1.83 8.16 8.81
CA GLU A 125 1.59 9.28 9.73
C GLU A 125 2.75 10.26 9.68
N LEU A 126 2.44 11.56 9.67
CA LEU A 126 3.46 12.58 9.74
C LEU A 126 4.13 12.53 11.10
N LYS A 127 5.46 12.50 11.10
CA LYS A 127 6.19 12.66 12.34
C LYS A 127 6.06 14.10 12.82
N LYS A 128 6.19 14.30 14.13
CA LYS A 128 6.10 15.62 14.75
C LYS A 128 7.15 16.57 14.15
N GLU A 129 8.36 16.08 13.90
CA GLU A 129 9.45 16.86 13.32
C GLU A 129 9.12 17.34 11.91
N GLU A 130 8.32 16.56 11.16
CA GLU A 130 7.91 16.92 9.80
C GLU A 130 6.85 18.02 9.76
N ILE A 131 6.07 18.20 10.83
CA ILE A 131 5.03 19.25 10.92
C ILE A 131 5.51 20.46 11.74
N PHE A 132 6.36 20.24 12.74
CA PHE A 132 6.73 21.24 13.73
C PHE A 132 8.20 21.65 13.67
N GLY A 133 9.02 21.01 12.82
CA GLY A 133 10.42 21.40 12.59
C GLY A 133 11.37 21.12 13.76
N LYS A 134 10.91 20.46 14.83
CA LYS A 134 11.66 20.09 16.03
C LYS A 134 11.36 18.65 16.43
#